data_AF-A0A0F9DYQ8-F1
#
_entry.id   AF-A0A0F9DYQ8-F1
#
_cell.length_a   1.000
_cell.length_b   1.000
_cell.length_c   1.000
_cell.angle_alpha   90.00
_cell.angle_beta   90.00
_cell.angle_gamma   90.00
#
_symmetry.space_group_name_H-M   'P 1'
#
loop_
_entity.id
_entity.type
_entity.pdbx_description
1 polymer ?
#
loop_
_entity_poly.entity_id
_entity_poly.type
_entity_poly.pdbx_seq_one_letter_code
_entity_poly.pdbx_strand_id
1 'polypeptide(L)' 'MFSVQQKRDISNKIQQILRETNHPELPDGEINFELKVAGLEYWSWANIRNNNAVPNPSINPHNEA' A
#
# COMPACT_ATOMS: atom_id res chain seq x y z
N MET A 1 -11.78 -2.14 -7.70
CA MET A 1 -10.84 -2.26 -6.56
C MET A 1 -9.41 -2.11 -7.09
N PHE A 2 -8.44 -1.64 -6.29
CA PHE A 2 -7.06 -1.55 -6.77
C PHE A 2 -6.47 -2.93 -7.09
N SER A 3 -5.75 -3.05 -8.21
CA SER A 3 -4.91 -4.21 -8.50
C SER A 3 -3.69 -4.29 -7.58
N VAL A 4 -3.04 -5.44 -7.49
CA VAL A 4 -1.78 -5.69 -6.79
C VAL A 4 -0.72 -4.73 -7.31
N GLN A 5 -0.62 -4.53 -8.63
CA GLN A 5 0.34 -3.57 -9.18
C GLN A 5 0.04 -2.15 -8.71
N GLN A 6 -1.22 -1.70 -8.75
CA GLN A 6 -1.60 -0.39 -8.24
C GLN A 6 -1.28 -0.25 -6.74
N LYS A 7 -1.54 -1.28 -5.93
CA LYS A 7 -1.20 -1.28 -4.49
C LYS A 7 0.31 -1.18 -4.26
N ARG A 8 1.13 -1.89 -5.04
CA ARG A 8 2.60 -1.82 -4.97
C ARG A 8 3.12 -0.44 -5.34
N ASP A 9 2.60 0.15 -6.41
CA ASP A 9 3.01 1.49 -6.86
C ASP A 9 2.63 2.56 -5.82
N ILE A 10 1.43 2.46 -5.23
CA ILE A 10 1.01 3.32 -4.13
C ILE A 10 1.92 3.14 -2.92
N SER A 11 2.22 1.89 -2.55
CA SER A 11 3.09 1.57 -1.42
C SER A 11 4.49 2.17 -1.59
N ASN A 12 5.10 2.02 -2.76
CA ASN A 12 6.39 2.61 -3.09
C ASN A 12 6.38 4.14 -3.00
N LYS A 13 5.33 4.80 -3.48
CA LYS A 13 5.21 6.26 -3.41
C LYS A 13 5.03 6.76 -1.98
N ILE A 14 4.25 6.06 -1.15
CA ILE A 14 4.08 6.41 0.25
C ILE A 14 5.43 6.31 0.98
N GLN A 15 6.15 5.23 0.76
CA GLN A 15 7.50 5.05 1.31
C GLN A 15 8.42 6.20 0.95
N GLN A 16 8.47 6.58 -0.33
CA GLN A 16 9.27 7.69 -0.79
C GLN A 16 8.87 9.01 -0.09
N ILE A 17 7.58 9.34 -0.05
CA ILE A 17 7.10 10.58 0.59
C ILE A 17 7.43 10.60 2.08
N LEU A 18 7.27 9.47 2.79
CA LEU A 18 7.65 9.39 4.20
C LEU A 18 9.15 9.58 4.36
N ARG A 19 9.99 8.99 3.51
CA ARG A 19 11.45 9.18 3.53
C ARG A 19 11.87 10.62 3.28
N GLU A 20 11.22 11.31 2.37
CA GLU A 20 11.49 12.70 2.04
C GLU A 20 11.29 13.66 3.23
N THR A 21 10.49 13.25 4.24
CA THR A 21 10.37 14.03 5.50
C THR A 21 11.66 14.08 6.31
N ASN A 22 12.61 13.16 6.07
CA ASN A 22 13.82 12.96 6.87
C ASN A 22 13.53 12.85 8.37
N HIS A 23 12.37 12.30 8.74
CA HIS A 23 11.98 12.20 10.14
C HIS A 23 12.85 11.18 10.88
N PRO A 24 13.51 11.57 11.99
CA PRO A 24 14.51 10.73 12.66
C PRO A 24 13.95 9.45 13.29
N GLU A 25 12.63 9.35 13.48
CA GLU A 25 11.99 8.14 14.04
C GLU A 25 11.62 7.10 12.97
N LEU A 26 11.86 7.39 11.68
CA LEU A 26 11.61 6.41 10.63
C LEU A 26 12.65 5.28 10.70
N PRO A 27 12.23 4.00 10.58
CA PRO A 27 13.17 2.87 10.62
C PRO A 27 14.13 2.94 9.42
N ASP A 28 15.30 2.30 9.45
CA ASP A 28 16.19 2.29 8.27
C ASP A 28 15.66 1.41 7.11
N GLY A 29 14.78 0.44 7.43
CA GLY A 29 14.26 -0.57 6.50
C GLY A 29 12.92 -0.23 5.83
N GLU A 30 12.04 -1.21 5.67
CA GLU A 30 10.70 -0.92 5.13
C GLU A 30 9.84 -0.20 6.19
N ILE A 31 9.19 0.91 5.81
CA ILE A 31 8.26 1.60 6.71
C ILE A 31 6.94 0.83 6.71
N ASN A 32 6.52 0.37 7.88
CA ASN A 32 5.21 -0.25 8.04
C ASN A 32 4.12 0.82 8.11
N PHE A 33 3.08 0.69 7.29
CA PHE A 33 1.92 1.59 7.30
C PHE A 33 0.66 0.86 6.85
N GLU A 34 -0.50 1.44 7.16
CA GLU A 34 -1.80 1.05 6.64
C GLU A 34 -2.56 2.27 6.15
N LEU A 35 -2.85 2.31 4.85
CA LEU A 35 -3.67 3.32 4.21
C LEU A 35 -5.06 2.74 3.92
N LYS A 36 -6.09 3.31 4.52
CA LYS A 36 -7.49 3.02 4.17
C LYS A 36 -7.98 4.06 3.16
N VAL A 37 -8.36 3.60 1.97
CA VAL A 37 -9.00 4.41 0.94
C VAL A 37 -10.49 4.10 0.95
N ALA A 38 -11.30 5.06 1.37
CA ALA A 38 -12.76 4.95 1.29
C ALA A 38 -13.22 5.02 -0.18
N GLY A 39 -14.14 4.14 -0.55
CA GLY A 39 -14.80 4.14 -1.85
C GLY A 39 -16.04 5.03 -1.85
N LEU A 40 -16.76 5.01 -2.97
CA LEU A 40 -17.98 5.79 -3.16
C LEU A 40 -19.11 5.37 -2.21
N GLU A 41 -19.19 4.07 -1.93
CA GLU A 41 -20.22 3.47 -1.08
C GLU A 41 -19.70 3.22 0.34
N TYR A 42 -20.59 3.24 1.33
CA TYR A 42 -20.23 3.06 2.75
C TYR A 42 -19.55 1.71 3.03
N TRP A 43 -19.83 0.70 2.22
CA TRP A 43 -19.30 -0.66 2.32
C TRP A 43 -18.08 -0.90 1.41
N SER A 44 -17.65 0.12 0.66
CA SER A 44 -16.53 0.02 -0.27
C SER A 44 -15.31 0.71 0.30
N TRP A 45 -14.23 -0.04 0.53
CA TRP A 45 -12.92 0.52 0.88
C TRP A 45 -11.80 -0.40 0.41
N ALA A 46 -10.59 0.14 0.32
CA ALA A 46 -9.37 -0.62 0.09
C ALA A 46 -8.34 -0.30 1.17
N ASN A 47 -7.79 -1.34 1.80
CA ASN A 47 -6.60 -1.19 2.64
C ASN A 47 -5.36 -1.48 1.81
N ILE A 48 -4.37 -0.61 1.91
CA ILE A 48 -3.06 -0.70 1.27
C ILE A 48 -2.01 -0.67 2.37
N ARG A 49 -1.05 -1.59 2.32
CA ARG A 49 0.04 -1.71 3.30
C ARG A 49 1.38 -1.68 2.58
N ASN A 50 2.47 -1.62 3.34
CA ASN A 50 3.83 -1.81 2.82
C ASN A 50 3.99 -3.16 2.11
N ASN A 51 4.97 -3.28 1.22
CA ASN A 51 5.08 -4.45 0.35
C ASN A 51 5.48 -5.72 1.12
N ASN A 52 6.29 -5.64 2.19
CA ASN A 52 6.57 -6.82 3.02
C ASN A 52 5.37 -7.27 3.86
N ALA A 53 4.30 -6.47 3.98
CA ALA A 53 3.07 -6.91 4.64
C ALA A 53 2.28 -7.95 3.81
N VAL A 54 2.66 -8.20 2.56
CA VAL A 54 2.05 -9.21 1.68
C VAL A 54 3.04 -10.37 1.45
N PRO A 55 3.05 -11.40 2.31
CA PRO A 55 4.01 -12.51 2.21
C PRO A 55 3.77 -13.43 1.01
N ASN A 56 2.56 -13.40 0.42
CA ASN A 56 2.24 -14.14 -0.80
C ASN A 56 1.44 -13.23 -1.76
N PRO A 57 2.08 -12.63 -2.77
CA PRO A 57 1.41 -11.77 -3.73
C PRO A 57 0.73 -12.62 -4.82
N SER A 58 -0.31 -13.36 -4.45
CA SER A 58 -1.15 -14.02 -5.45
C SER A 58 -1.91 -12.97 -6.25
N ILE A 59 -1.87 -13.07 -7.58
CA ILE A 59 -2.66 -12.25 -8.51
C ILE A 59 -4.14 -12.42 -8.15
N ASN A 60 -4.88 -11.31 -8.06
CA ASN A 60 -6.33 -11.38 -7.87
C ASN A 60 -7.00 -11.61 -9.24
N PRO A 61 -7.54 -12.82 -9.53
CA PRO A 61 -8.10 -13.14 -10.85
C PRO A 61 -9.36 -12.33 -11.20
N HIS A 62 -9.94 -11.58 -10.25
CA HIS A 62 -11.08 -10.71 -10.52
C HIS A 62 -10.68 -9.31 -11.02
N ASN A 63 -9.44 -8.85 -10.83
CA ASN A 63 -9.02 -7.48 -11.16
C ASN A 63 -7.65 -7.38 -11.87
N GLU A 64 -6.96 -8.49 -12.10
CA GLU A 64 -5.69 -8.57 -12.82
C GLU A 64 -5.75 -9.69 -13.85
N ALA A 65 -5.43 -9.36 -15.11
CA ALA A 65 -5.32 -10.27 -16.25
C ALA A 65 -3.91 -10.16 -16.86
#